data_AF-A0A1B3W4J3-F1
#
_entry.id   AF-A0A1B3W4J3-F1
#
_cell.length_a   1.000
_cell.length_b   1.000
_cell.length_c   1.000
_cell.angle_alpha   90.00
_cell.angle_beta   90.00
_cell.angle_gamma   90.00
#
_symmetry.space_group_name_H-M   'P 1'
#
loop_
_entity.id
_entity.type
_entity.pdbx_description
1 polymer ?
#
loop_
_entity_poly.entity_id
_entity_poly.type
_entity_poly.pdbx_seq_one_letter_code
_entity_poly.pdbx_strand_id
1 'polypeptide(L)'
;MMTRRMHTARIQSASRQRGAVLYVALIMLVLLALIGIVALQVAGMQERMAASYRAVNLAFQFTEERARATECGLEVLNGVPDATGCTSVARADIKTQCDDEFDAGEWTRTLPSGEPRTLASGPATNIRQIEACLIGEAEIGMGMTQEQGGGLQPVYQITTYQTDSRGGDNPTSSAAIDTVFKL
;
A
#
# COMPACT_ATOMS: atom_id res chain seq x y z
N MET A 1 -20.19 67.06 -77.34
CA MET A 1 -20.64 65.67 -77.56
C MET A 1 -19.56 64.73 -77.05
N MET A 2 -19.72 64.15 -75.85
CA MET A 2 -18.87 63.06 -75.35
C MET A 2 -19.65 62.33 -74.24
N THR A 3 -20.27 61.22 -74.61
CA THR A 3 -21.10 60.37 -73.75
C THR A 3 -20.20 59.36 -73.03
N ARG A 4 -19.95 59.60 -71.74
CA ARG A 4 -19.19 58.68 -70.88
C ARG A 4 -20.15 57.62 -70.30
N ARG A 5 -20.25 56.47 -70.96
CA ARG A 5 -20.81 55.24 -70.37
C ARG A 5 -19.71 54.54 -69.58
N MET A 6 -19.93 54.20 -68.31
CA MET A 6 -19.27 53.07 -67.63
C MET A 6 -20.04 52.76 -66.34
N HIS A 7 -20.92 51.77 -66.40
CA HIS A 7 -20.69 50.38 -65.95
C HIS A 7 -20.96 50.22 -64.45
N THR A 8 -22.24 50.03 -64.14
CA THR A 8 -22.72 49.53 -62.86
C THR A 8 -22.06 48.17 -62.61
N ALA A 9 -21.14 48.10 -61.65
CA ALA A 9 -20.58 46.83 -61.21
C ALA A 9 -21.71 45.97 -60.63
N ARG A 10 -22.10 44.92 -61.34
CA ARG A 10 -22.96 43.87 -60.79
C ARG A 10 -22.14 43.18 -59.69
N ILE A 11 -22.49 43.44 -58.44
CA ILE A 11 -22.11 42.58 -57.31
C ILE A 11 -22.75 41.23 -57.64
N GLN A 12 -21.95 40.30 -58.14
CA GLN A 12 -22.38 38.92 -58.33
C GLN A 12 -22.82 38.41 -56.96
N SER A 13 -24.08 37.98 -56.84
CA SER A 13 -24.54 37.32 -55.64
C SER A 13 -23.69 36.06 -55.48
N ALA A 14 -22.87 36.02 -54.43
CA ALA A 14 -22.16 34.83 -54.04
C ALA A 14 -23.21 33.71 -53.89
N SER A 15 -23.11 32.68 -54.73
CA SER A 15 -23.98 31.53 -54.63
C SER A 15 -23.91 31.02 -53.19
N ARG A 16 -25.07 30.88 -52.56
CA ARG A 16 -25.20 30.47 -51.16
C ARG A 16 -24.79 29.00 -51.05
N GLN A 17 -23.49 28.73 -50.88
CA GLN A 17 -22.97 27.40 -50.55
C GLN A 17 -23.40 27.02 -49.13
N ARG A 18 -24.67 26.62 -48.98
CA ARG A 18 -25.29 26.31 -47.69
C ARG A 18 -25.14 24.85 -47.25
N GLY A 19 -24.42 24.01 -47.99
CA GLY A 19 -24.22 22.59 -47.68
C GLY A 19 -22.81 22.21 -47.19
N ALA A 20 -21.77 22.83 -47.76
CA ALA A 20 -20.38 22.42 -47.50
C ALA A 20 -19.92 22.71 -46.06
N VAL A 21 -20.41 23.80 -45.46
CA VAL A 21 -20.06 24.21 -44.10
C VAL A 21 -20.50 23.18 -43.06
N LEU A 22 -21.69 22.58 -43.23
CA LEU A 22 -22.18 21.54 -42.31
C LEU A 22 -21.29 20.30 -42.34
N TYR A 23 -20.88 19.85 -43.53
CA TYR A 23 -19.99 18.70 -43.68
C TYR A 23 -18.62 18.94 -43.03
N VAL A 24 -18.02 20.09 -43.28
CA VAL A 24 -16.72 20.44 -42.69
C VAL A 24 -16.84 20.56 -41.17
N ALA A 25 -17.90 21.19 -40.66
CA ALA A 25 -18.14 21.29 -39.22
C ALA A 25 -18.30 19.90 -38.56
N LEU A 26 -19.02 18.97 -39.21
CA LEU A 26 -19.20 17.62 -38.70
C LEU A 26 -17.89 16.83 -38.71
N ILE A 27 -17.09 16.93 -39.78
CA ILE A 27 -15.76 16.32 -39.84
C ILE A 27 -14.89 16.86 -38.70
N MET A 28 -14.86 18.18 -38.50
CA MET A 28 -14.08 18.80 -37.42
C MET A 28 -14.57 18.37 -36.04
N LEU A 29 -15.88 18.30 -35.80
CA LEU A 29 -16.43 17.81 -34.54
C LEU A 29 -16.05 16.35 -34.27
N VAL A 30 -16.10 15.49 -35.28
CA VAL A 30 -15.68 14.09 -35.15
C VAL A 30 -14.19 13.99 -34.84
N LEU A 31 -13.35 14.76 -35.52
CA LEU A 31 -11.91 14.79 -35.26
C LEU A 31 -11.62 15.24 -33.81
N LEU A 32 -12.27 16.31 -33.35
CA LEU A 32 -12.13 16.80 -31.98
C LEU A 32 -12.63 15.78 -30.95
N ALA A 33 -13.74 15.09 -31.22
CA ALA A 33 -14.26 14.05 -30.34
C ALA A 33 -13.29 12.87 -30.22
N LEU A 34 -12.69 12.41 -31.33
CA LEU A 34 -11.71 11.33 -31.32
C LEU A 34 -10.44 11.73 -30.56
N ILE A 35 -9.94 12.94 -30.75
CA ILE A 35 -8.80 13.47 -29.99
C ILE A 35 -9.15 13.53 -28.49
N GLY A 36 -10.36 13.97 -28.15
CA GLY A 36 -10.85 14.03 -26.77
C GLY A 36 -10.88 12.65 -26.09
N ILE A 37 -11.34 11.62 -26.79
CA ILE A 37 -11.37 10.24 -26.26
C ILE A 37 -9.96 9.73 -25.97
N VAL A 38 -9.01 9.96 -26.87
CA VAL A 38 -7.61 9.54 -26.67
C VAL A 38 -6.99 10.26 -25.48
N ALA A 39 -7.26 11.56 -25.31
CA ALA A 39 -6.78 12.32 -24.15
C ALA A 39 -7.34 11.76 -22.82
N LEU A 40 -8.62 11.38 -22.79
CA LEU A 40 -9.24 10.77 -21.61
C LEU A 40 -8.64 9.39 -21.27
N GLN A 41 -8.23 8.61 -22.27
CA GLN A 41 -7.56 7.32 -22.02
C GLN A 41 -6.24 7.49 -21.28
N VAL A 42 -5.44 8.50 -21.66
CA VAL A 42 -4.17 8.80 -20.98
C VAL A 42 -4.41 9.25 -19.54
N ALA A 43 -5.39 10.13 -19.33
CA ALA A 43 -5.77 10.57 -17.98
C ALA A 43 -6.21 9.38 -17.11
N GLY A 44 -7.01 8.45 -17.65
CA GLY A 44 -7.43 7.24 -16.93
C GLY A 44 -6.27 6.33 -16.55
N MET A 45 -5.23 6.21 -17.39
CA MET A 45 -4.03 5.44 -17.04
C MET A 45 -3.24 6.10 -15.90
N GLN A 46 -3.12 7.43 -15.91
CA GLN A 46 -2.47 8.17 -14.84
C GLN A 46 -3.24 8.08 -13.52
N GLU A 47 -4.57 8.10 -13.57
CA GLU A 47 -5.42 7.92 -12.39
C GLU A 47 -5.24 6.54 -11.77
N ARG A 48 -5.25 5.48 -12.59
CA ARG A 48 -5.00 4.10 -12.12
C ARG A 48 -3.61 3.95 -11.50
N MET A 49 -2.60 4.56 -12.10
CA MET A 49 -1.23 4.56 -11.58
C MET A 49 -1.18 5.31 -10.23
N ALA A 50 -1.78 6.49 -10.13
CA ALA A 50 -1.85 7.26 -8.88
C ALA A 50 -2.61 6.50 -7.77
N ALA A 51 -3.70 5.82 -8.13
CA ALA A 51 -4.46 4.98 -7.20
C ALA A 51 -3.63 3.81 -6.67
N SER A 52 -2.88 3.13 -7.54
CA SER A 52 -1.99 2.03 -7.15
C SER A 52 -0.88 2.50 -6.19
N TYR A 53 -0.20 3.62 -6.49
CA TYR A 53 0.81 4.17 -5.57
C TYR A 53 0.21 4.54 -4.21
N ARG A 54 -1.00 5.13 -4.21
CA ARG A 54 -1.70 5.44 -2.97
C ARG A 54 -2.01 4.18 -2.16
N ALA A 55 -2.50 3.12 -2.80
CA ALA A 55 -2.82 1.86 -2.13
C ALA A 55 -1.58 1.24 -1.46
N VAL A 56 -0.45 1.16 -2.18
CA VAL A 56 0.82 0.65 -1.62
C VAL A 56 1.28 1.47 -0.41
N ASN A 57 1.23 2.80 -0.52
CA ASN A 57 1.62 3.69 0.57
C ASN A 57 0.72 3.55 1.80
N LEU A 58 -0.59 3.37 1.61
CA LEU A 58 -1.54 3.13 2.70
C LEU A 58 -1.28 1.78 3.37
N ALA A 59 -1.06 0.71 2.59
CA ALA A 59 -0.72 -0.60 3.13
C ALA A 59 0.55 -0.53 4.00
N PHE A 60 1.57 0.19 3.54
CA PHE A 60 2.79 0.41 4.31
C PHE A 60 2.54 1.18 5.61
N GLN A 61 1.86 2.34 5.54
CA GLN A 61 1.55 3.15 6.73
C GLN A 61 0.73 2.38 7.76
N PHE A 62 -0.23 1.56 7.33
CA PHE A 62 -1.04 0.76 8.24
C PHE A 62 -0.24 -0.39 8.86
N THR A 63 0.72 -0.95 8.11
CA THR A 63 1.63 -1.96 8.63
C THR A 63 2.61 -1.35 9.65
N GLU A 64 3.09 -0.13 9.40
CA GLU A 64 3.95 0.62 10.34
C GLU A 64 3.19 0.99 11.61
N GLU A 65 1.97 1.51 11.49
CA GLU A 65 1.09 1.78 12.63
C GLU A 65 0.90 0.52 13.48
N ARG A 66 0.67 -0.63 12.85
CA ARG A 66 0.53 -1.91 13.56
C ARG A 66 1.84 -2.34 14.24
N ALA A 67 2.99 -2.14 13.58
CA ALA A 67 4.29 -2.43 14.19
C ALA A 67 4.50 -1.57 15.45
N ARG A 68 4.29 -0.24 15.35
CA ARG A 68 4.38 0.68 16.49
C ARG A 68 3.40 0.37 17.61
N ALA A 69 2.15 0.03 17.26
CA ALA A 69 1.16 -0.36 18.26
C ALA A 69 1.53 -1.67 18.96
N THR A 70 2.21 -2.59 18.27
CA THR A 70 2.71 -3.85 18.85
C THR A 70 3.91 -3.58 19.76
N GLU A 71 4.86 -2.74 19.34
CA GLU A 71 6.00 -2.29 20.16
C GLU A 71 5.51 -1.66 21.46
N CYS A 72 4.55 -0.73 21.39
CA CYS A 72 3.95 -0.18 22.60
C CYS A 72 3.27 -1.27 23.47
N GLY A 73 2.56 -2.22 22.84
CA GLY A 73 1.97 -3.35 23.58
C GLY A 73 3.00 -4.17 24.36
N LEU A 74 4.21 -4.32 23.81
CA LEU A 74 5.33 -4.99 24.46
C LEU A 74 5.94 -4.14 25.59
N GLU A 75 6.03 -2.82 25.42
CA GLU A 75 6.42 -1.90 26.50
C GLU A 75 5.44 -2.01 27.69
N VAL A 76 4.14 -1.99 27.43
CA VAL A 76 3.09 -2.15 28.45
C VAL A 76 3.18 -3.49 29.16
N LEU A 77 3.37 -4.58 28.40
CA LEU A 77 3.54 -5.92 28.97
C LEU A 77 4.75 -6.01 29.92
N ASN A 78 5.76 -5.18 29.71
CA ASN A 78 6.99 -5.13 30.51
C ASN A 78 7.01 -3.96 31.52
N GLY A 79 5.86 -3.37 31.83
CA GLY A 79 5.67 -2.47 32.97
C GLY A 79 5.69 -0.97 32.64
N VAL A 80 5.69 -0.59 31.37
CA VAL A 80 5.49 0.82 30.97
C VAL A 80 4.00 1.16 31.11
N PRO A 81 3.62 2.25 31.82
CA PRO A 81 2.23 2.47 32.23
C PRO A 81 1.30 3.05 31.15
N ASP A 82 1.79 3.47 29.98
CA ASP A 82 0.95 4.06 28.93
C ASP A 82 0.51 3.01 27.90
N ALA A 83 -0.79 2.71 27.87
CA ALA A 83 -1.40 1.77 26.91
C ALA A 83 -2.20 2.47 25.80
N THR A 84 -2.11 3.80 25.71
CA THR A 84 -2.95 4.56 24.78
C THR A 84 -2.57 4.30 23.33
N GLY A 85 -3.49 3.70 22.55
CA GLY A 85 -3.24 3.39 21.13
C GLY A 85 -2.41 2.13 20.89
N CYS A 86 -2.15 1.35 21.93
CA CYS A 86 -1.30 0.16 21.87
C CYS A 86 -2.14 -1.08 21.59
N THR A 87 -1.55 -2.04 20.87
CA THR A 87 -2.16 -3.36 20.68
C THR A 87 -1.99 -4.14 21.98
N SER A 88 -3.04 -4.82 22.44
CA SER A 88 -2.92 -5.71 23.60
C SER A 88 -2.03 -6.90 23.22
N VAL A 89 -0.90 -7.05 23.90
CA VAL A 89 0.02 -8.18 23.73
C VAL A 89 0.06 -8.97 25.05
N ALA A 90 -0.21 -10.26 24.98
CA ALA A 90 -0.06 -11.18 26.11
C ALA A 90 1.22 -12.00 25.96
N ARG A 91 1.70 -12.57 27.08
CA ARG A 91 2.87 -13.46 27.07
C ARG A 91 2.67 -14.69 26.16
N ALA A 92 1.43 -15.13 25.95
CA ALA A 92 1.08 -16.24 25.07
C ALA A 92 1.23 -15.90 23.57
N ASP A 93 1.23 -14.61 23.20
CA ASP A 93 1.42 -14.17 21.81
C ASP A 93 2.90 -14.18 21.39
N ILE A 94 3.80 -14.35 22.36
CA ILE A 94 5.25 -14.25 22.20
C ILE A 94 5.85 -15.66 22.09
N LYS A 95 6.50 -15.93 20.96
CA LYS A 95 7.27 -17.15 20.76
C LYS A 95 8.67 -17.00 21.35
N THR A 96 9.09 -17.93 22.19
CA THR A 96 10.42 -17.94 22.84
C THR A 96 11.34 -19.05 22.32
N GLN A 97 10.92 -19.77 21.27
CA GLN A 97 11.69 -20.86 20.68
C GLN A 97 12.64 -20.33 19.60
N CYS A 98 13.89 -20.80 19.65
CA CYS A 98 14.97 -20.36 18.75
C CYS A 98 15.07 -21.20 17.47
N ASP A 99 14.66 -22.48 17.54
CA ASP A 99 14.77 -23.46 16.45
C ASP A 99 13.43 -23.64 15.71
N ASP A 100 12.66 -22.57 15.52
CA ASP A 100 11.34 -22.61 14.88
C ASP A 100 11.39 -22.39 13.35
N GLU A 101 12.60 -22.40 12.75
CA GLU A 101 12.86 -22.20 11.30
C GLU A 101 12.09 -21.00 10.72
N PHE A 102 11.92 -19.94 11.50
CA PHE A 102 11.09 -18.82 11.11
C PHE A 102 11.70 -18.03 9.93
N ASP A 103 11.00 -18.03 8.79
CA ASP A 103 11.26 -17.15 7.65
C ASP A 103 10.15 -16.09 7.53
N ALA A 104 10.51 -14.82 7.66
CA ALA A 104 9.55 -13.71 7.58
C ALA A 104 8.85 -13.64 6.20
N GLY A 105 9.56 -14.02 5.13
CA GLY A 105 9.03 -14.04 3.77
C GLY A 105 8.00 -15.14 3.54
N GLU A 106 8.21 -16.32 4.11
CA GLU A 106 7.28 -17.43 4.12
C GLU A 106 6.08 -17.12 5.02
N TRP A 107 6.31 -16.63 6.24
CA TRP A 107 5.23 -16.25 7.17
C TRP A 107 4.29 -15.20 6.58
N THR A 108 4.83 -14.27 5.79
CA THR A 108 4.06 -13.26 5.07
C THR A 108 3.22 -13.87 3.94
N ARG A 109 3.67 -14.97 3.33
CA ARG A 109 2.99 -15.62 2.19
C ARG A 109 2.11 -16.80 2.57
N THR A 110 2.26 -17.35 3.77
CA THR A 110 1.60 -18.57 4.21
C THR A 110 0.93 -18.34 5.56
N LEU A 111 -0.32 -18.79 5.70
CA LEU A 111 -1.05 -18.79 6.97
C LEU A 111 -0.58 -19.95 7.85
N PRO A 112 -0.79 -19.87 9.18
CA PRO A 112 -0.48 -20.99 10.08
C PRO A 112 -1.18 -22.31 9.72
N SER A 113 -2.27 -22.26 8.96
CA SER A 113 -2.97 -23.44 8.42
C SER A 113 -2.27 -24.11 7.24
N GLY A 114 -1.19 -23.51 6.70
CA GLY A 114 -0.51 -23.94 5.47
C GLY A 114 -1.11 -23.37 4.18
N GLU A 115 -2.20 -22.62 4.26
CA GLU A 115 -2.84 -21.98 3.09
C GLU A 115 -2.09 -20.71 2.67
N PRO A 116 -2.08 -20.34 1.37
CA PRO A 116 -1.53 -19.07 0.92
C PRO A 116 -2.25 -17.88 1.57
N ARG A 117 -1.48 -16.92 2.08
CA ARG A 117 -2.01 -15.64 2.54
C ARG A 117 -2.50 -14.83 1.34
N THR A 118 -3.70 -14.27 1.48
CA THR A 118 -4.31 -13.40 0.48
C THR A 118 -4.60 -12.03 1.10
N LEU A 119 -5.01 -11.07 0.26
CA LEU A 119 -5.46 -9.77 0.75
C LEU A 119 -6.71 -9.91 1.66
N ALA A 120 -7.51 -10.96 1.49
CA ALA A 120 -8.67 -11.23 2.34
C ALA A 120 -8.31 -11.82 3.71
N SER A 121 -7.07 -12.26 3.93
CA SER A 121 -6.63 -12.83 5.21
C SER A 121 -6.62 -11.82 6.37
N GLY A 122 -6.73 -10.52 6.06
CA GLY A 122 -6.73 -9.47 7.06
C GLY A 122 -5.35 -9.28 7.72
N PRO A 123 -5.28 -8.42 8.73
CA PRO A 123 -4.02 -8.08 9.37
C PRO A 123 -3.51 -9.19 10.30
N ALA A 124 -2.20 -9.33 10.41
CA ALA A 124 -1.56 -10.32 11.28
C ALA A 124 -0.27 -9.77 11.90
N THR A 125 0.08 -10.30 13.06
CA THR A 125 1.32 -9.97 13.79
C THR A 125 1.93 -11.26 14.30
N ASN A 126 3.25 -11.41 14.18
CA ASN A 126 4.03 -12.44 14.83
C ASN A 126 5.09 -11.79 15.70
N ILE A 127 5.21 -12.27 16.94
CA ILE A 127 6.15 -11.76 17.92
C ILE A 127 7.04 -12.91 18.35
N ARG A 128 8.35 -12.73 18.22
CA ARG A 128 9.37 -13.67 18.67
C ARG A 128 10.28 -12.93 19.65
N GLN A 129 10.63 -13.58 20.75
CA GLN A 129 11.59 -13.09 21.73
C GLN A 129 12.91 -13.78 21.45
N ILE A 130 13.89 -13.02 20.97
CA ILE A 130 15.10 -13.57 20.35
C ILE A 130 16.33 -13.42 21.25
N GLU A 131 16.28 -12.69 22.36
CA GLU A 131 17.47 -12.54 23.21
C GLU A 131 17.94 -13.88 23.81
N ALA A 132 17.02 -14.82 24.07
CA ALA A 132 17.37 -16.17 24.52
C ALA A 132 18.14 -16.97 23.45
N CYS A 133 18.02 -16.58 22.18
CA CYS A 133 18.66 -17.22 21.04
C CYS A 133 20.05 -16.64 20.72
N LEU A 134 20.39 -15.49 21.31
CA LEU A 134 21.71 -14.86 21.16
C LEU A 134 22.72 -15.34 22.22
N ILE A 135 22.26 -16.05 23.25
CA ILE A 135 23.14 -16.63 24.26
C ILE A 135 23.63 -17.97 23.70
N GLY A 136 24.94 -18.07 23.44
CA GLY A 136 25.54 -19.30 22.91
C GLY A 136 25.14 -20.50 23.76
N GLU A 137 24.84 -21.63 23.10
CA GLU A 137 24.47 -22.87 23.76
C GLU A 137 25.41 -23.17 24.92
N ALA A 138 24.92 -23.12 26.15
CA ALA A 138 25.66 -23.64 27.27
C ALA A 138 25.68 -25.17 27.12
N GLU A 139 26.90 -25.73 27.02
CA GLU A 139 27.14 -27.16 26.91
C GLU A 139 26.35 -27.94 27.99
N ILE A 140 25.75 -29.05 27.58
CA ILE A 140 24.89 -29.91 28.39
C ILE A 140 25.74 -30.51 29.54
N GLY A 141 25.83 -29.82 30.68
CA GLY A 141 26.66 -30.26 31.79
C GLY A 141 26.99 -29.22 32.87
N MET A 142 26.72 -27.93 32.64
CA MET A 142 26.88 -26.91 33.68
C MET A 142 25.53 -26.68 34.38
N GLY A 143 25.46 -27.07 35.65
CA GLY A 143 24.24 -27.01 36.46
C GLY A 143 23.58 -25.64 36.47
N MET A 144 22.24 -25.67 36.48
CA MET A 144 21.27 -24.56 36.46
C MET A 144 21.48 -23.56 35.31
N THR A 145 20.47 -23.48 34.45
CA THR A 145 20.34 -22.44 33.42
C THR A 145 20.50 -21.06 34.07
N GLN A 146 21.35 -20.21 33.47
CA GLN A 146 21.39 -18.79 33.80
C GLN A 146 19.97 -18.25 33.81
N GLU A 147 19.57 -17.58 34.89
CA GLU A 147 18.19 -17.09 35.04
C GLU A 147 17.76 -16.36 33.76
N GLN A 148 16.72 -16.87 33.10
CA GLN A 148 15.96 -16.10 32.13
C GLN A 148 15.52 -14.80 32.83
N GLY A 149 16.20 -13.69 32.54
CA GLY A 149 15.95 -12.41 33.21
C GLY A 149 17.12 -11.82 33.99
N GLY A 150 18.31 -12.43 33.99
CA GLY A 150 19.52 -11.85 34.57
C GLY A 150 20.09 -10.66 33.76
N GLY A 151 19.40 -9.52 33.75
CA GLY A 151 19.96 -8.22 33.35
C GLY A 151 20.00 -7.87 31.86
N LEU A 152 19.46 -8.71 30.97
CA LEU A 152 19.30 -8.36 29.55
C LEU A 152 17.91 -7.77 29.32
N GLN A 153 17.88 -6.58 28.71
CA GLN A 153 16.68 -6.01 28.10
C GLN A 153 16.19 -6.98 27.01
N PRO A 154 14.93 -7.44 27.03
CA PRO A 154 14.44 -8.40 26.04
C PRO A 154 14.45 -7.77 24.64
N VAL A 155 14.75 -8.59 23.65
CA VAL A 155 14.83 -8.21 22.25
C VAL A 155 13.78 -9.00 21.49
N TYR A 156 12.85 -8.29 20.88
CA TYR A 156 11.74 -8.87 20.13
C TYR A 156 11.99 -8.73 18.64
N GLN A 157 11.76 -9.79 17.87
CA GLN A 157 11.50 -9.68 16.44
C GLN A 157 9.99 -9.61 16.23
N ILE A 158 9.54 -8.58 15.53
CA ILE A 158 8.14 -8.29 15.28
C ILE A 158 7.94 -8.29 13.76
N THR A 159 7.15 -9.24 13.28
CA THR A 159 6.76 -9.33 11.89
C THR A 159 5.26 -9.01 11.77
N THR A 160 4.91 -7.95 11.07
CA THR A 160 3.52 -7.51 10.88
C THR A 160 3.14 -7.59 9.41
N TYR A 161 1.86 -7.85 9.17
CA TYR A 161 1.24 -7.84 7.85
C TYR A 161 -0.05 -7.05 7.92
N GLN A 162 -0.25 -6.14 6.97
CA GLN A 162 -1.53 -5.44 6.82
C GLN A 162 -1.80 -5.08 5.36
N THR A 163 -3.08 -4.87 5.05
CA THR A 163 -3.56 -4.40 3.75
C THR A 163 -3.81 -2.89 3.74
N ASP A 164 -4.08 -2.34 2.56
CA ASP A 164 -4.52 -0.95 2.36
C ASP A 164 -5.94 -0.64 2.87
N SER A 165 -6.63 -1.61 3.46
CA SER A 165 -7.96 -1.43 4.08
C SER A 165 -7.94 -1.87 5.55
N ARG A 166 -8.41 -1.01 6.46
CA ARG A 166 -8.58 -1.35 7.89
C ARG A 166 -9.91 -2.08 8.10
N GLY A 167 -10.01 -3.32 7.63
CA GLY A 167 -11.23 -4.16 7.78
C GLY A 167 -12.37 -3.82 6.81
N GLY A 168 -12.06 -3.16 5.68
CA GLY A 168 -13.01 -2.88 4.60
C GLY A 168 -12.88 -3.87 3.45
N ASP A 169 -14.00 -4.15 2.78
CA ASP A 169 -14.07 -5.06 1.64
C ASP A 169 -13.23 -4.56 0.46
N ASN A 170 -12.50 -5.48 -0.17
CA ASN A 170 -11.66 -5.31 -1.36
C ASN A 170 -10.32 -4.56 -1.16
N PRO A 171 -9.43 -5.04 -0.27
CA PRO A 171 -8.04 -4.61 -0.28
C PRO A 171 -7.40 -4.83 -1.66
N THR A 172 -6.55 -3.89 -2.09
CA THR A 172 -5.86 -3.93 -3.39
C THR A 172 -4.35 -4.02 -3.27
N SER A 173 -3.81 -3.74 -2.07
CA SER A 173 -2.39 -3.83 -1.77
C SER A 173 -2.16 -4.34 -0.36
N SER A 174 -1.01 -4.95 -0.12
CA SER A 174 -0.54 -5.31 1.22
C SER A 174 0.92 -4.94 1.40
N ALA A 175 1.33 -4.85 2.66
CA ALA A 175 2.71 -4.69 3.06
C ALA A 175 2.98 -5.58 4.27
N ALA A 176 4.26 -5.92 4.44
CA ALA A 176 4.76 -6.58 5.63
C ALA A 176 6.01 -5.84 6.11
N ILE A 177 6.16 -5.77 7.43
CA ILE A 177 7.32 -5.15 8.08
C ILE A 177 7.87 -6.17 9.05
N ASP A 178 9.17 -6.46 8.93
CA ASP A 178 9.91 -7.24 9.91
C ASP A 178 10.92 -6.33 10.60
N THR A 179 10.84 -6.25 11.92
CA THR A 179 11.63 -5.33 12.73
C THR A 179 12.17 -6.03 13.96
N VAL A 180 13.33 -5.58 14.43
CA VAL A 180 13.88 -5.97 15.72
C VAL A 180 13.73 -4.79 16.67
N PHE A 181 13.02 -5.01 17.77
CA PHE A 181 12.71 -4.04 18.79
C PHE A 181 13.36 -4.45 20.12
N LYS A 182 13.94 -3.47 20.81
CA LYS A 182 14.61 -3.68 22.09
C LYS A 182 14.01 -2.73 23.11
N LEU A 183 13.69 -3.26 24.30
CA LEU A 183 13.23 -2.47 25.46
C LEU A 183 14.37 -1.75 26.19
#